data_AF-A0A7X9XCA3-F1
#
_entry.id   AF-A0A7X9XCA3-F1
#
_cell.length_a   1.000
_cell.length_b   1.000
_cell.length_c   1.000
_cell.angle_alpha   90.00
_cell.angle_beta   90.00
_cell.angle_gamma   90.00
#
_symmetry.space_group_name_H-M   'P 1'
#
loop_
_entity.id
_entity.type
_entity.pdbx_description
1 polymer ?
#
loop_
_entity_poly.entity_id
_entity_poly.type
_entity_poly.pdbx_seq_one_letter_code
_entity_poly.pdbx_strand_id
1 'polypeptide(L)'
;MFNFNNQTIAKKTPKFKNPLELCVNTLVLHIDEYIKQFTNKEESKPSKFSTDLAFYKALLEKFPESHFYALSQKFNLEGQDIAFLTFAYAWEYCDNVFSTFYSEENNSILHYNFKGKRSSNQKKYIPYLNAFLQLYFPENRERMSFYFMDPKHPLIQQKIISFEYLDKESEVLGKLFSVMKLSENFAHYLHGGSYPPLDAEVGFPAKLTQSKLDFDEVVLTEATQESLSPFLTWVKIHKKIRAQKDQPFYKKIKTNKLYVFSGPPGTGKTLTATTIGQKYGLQTYVLEISKVVSKYIGEFEKSMERVFQKLDGQNTILFIDEADSLFTKRSEEISDAKDKYANQEMSYLLQRVEQFDGIVVLATNVRDIRMHFDKAMLRRVSEIIEFGFPLKNERLKLWKNAIAPPFKYATSVVENLAEEFQVTGASIVSAMSNVLIECFDQEIFEIPKDIIEKHLEREYYKRDSRFGICRDDAPPALLVEQRLGRTAVHSGKRM
;
A
#
# COMPACT_ATOMS: atom_id res chain seq x y z
N MET A 1 2.59 15.17 -41.88
CA MET A 1 3.07 13.80 -42.12
C MET A 1 3.80 13.32 -40.88
N PHE A 2 3.16 12.51 -40.04
CA PHE A 2 3.86 11.58 -39.16
C PHE A 2 3.03 10.30 -39.08
N ASN A 3 3.65 9.22 -39.58
CA ASN A 3 3.14 7.87 -39.69
C ASN A 3 3.04 7.22 -38.31
N PHE A 4 1.91 6.57 -38.04
CA PHE A 4 1.87 5.35 -37.23
C PHE A 4 1.01 4.34 -37.96
N ASN A 5 1.63 3.28 -38.46
CA ASN A 5 0.96 2.17 -39.12
C ASN A 5 1.35 0.83 -38.48
N ASN A 6 0.39 -0.10 -38.57
CA ASN A 6 0.40 -1.52 -38.22
C ASN A 6 0.18 -1.82 -36.72
N GLN A 7 -1.06 -1.97 -36.24
CA GLN A 7 -2.02 -3.08 -36.46
C GLN A 7 -1.46 -4.48 -36.18
N THR A 8 -1.93 -5.07 -35.08
CA THR A 8 -2.32 -6.48 -35.06
C THR A 8 -3.75 -6.57 -34.52
N ILE A 9 -4.61 -7.15 -35.33
CA ILE A 9 -6.06 -7.22 -35.19
C ILE A 9 -6.43 -8.28 -34.14
N ALA A 10 -7.21 -7.90 -33.13
CA ALA A 10 -7.98 -8.84 -32.33
C ALA A 10 -9.41 -8.30 -32.12
N LYS A 11 -10.32 -8.82 -32.95
CA LYS A 11 -11.78 -8.95 -32.78
C LYS A 11 -12.56 -7.71 -32.33
N LYS A 12 -13.19 -7.06 -33.31
CA LYS A 12 -14.32 -6.12 -33.16
C LYS A 12 -15.47 -6.77 -32.37
N THR A 13 -15.56 -6.49 -31.08
CA THR A 13 -16.83 -6.41 -30.34
C THR A 13 -17.48 -5.05 -30.65
N PRO A 14 -18.82 -4.93 -30.63
CA PRO A 14 -19.46 -3.64 -30.88
C PRO A 14 -18.99 -2.65 -29.80
N LYS A 15 -18.51 -1.46 -30.21
CA LYS A 15 -18.04 -0.40 -29.32
C LYS A 15 -19.16 0.00 -28.34
N PHE A 16 -19.20 -0.60 -27.16
CA PHE A 16 -19.88 -0.01 -26.02
C PHE A 16 -19.17 1.33 -25.74
N LYS A 17 -19.88 2.45 -25.86
CA LYS A 17 -19.34 3.76 -25.47
C LYS A 17 -18.97 3.69 -24.00
N ASN A 18 -17.76 4.15 -23.64
CA ASN A 18 -17.31 4.17 -22.25
C ASN A 18 -18.28 5.07 -21.43
N PRO A 19 -18.87 4.59 -20.32
CA PRO A 19 -19.79 5.41 -19.52
C PRO A 19 -19.14 6.70 -19.02
N LEU A 20 -17.83 6.71 -18.79
CA LEU A 20 -17.09 7.92 -18.44
C LEU A 20 -17.15 8.98 -19.56
N GLU A 21 -16.93 8.58 -20.82
CA GLU A 21 -17.04 9.48 -21.97
C GLU A 21 -18.48 10.01 -22.14
N LEU A 22 -19.48 9.18 -21.86
CA LEU A 22 -20.88 9.58 -21.90
C LEU A 22 -21.23 10.60 -20.81
N CYS A 23 -20.70 10.42 -19.59
CA CYS A 23 -20.79 11.43 -18.53
C CYS A 23 -20.09 12.73 -18.94
N VAL A 24 -18.90 12.66 -19.55
CA VAL A 24 -18.19 13.85 -20.05
C VAL A 24 -18.99 14.57 -21.14
N ASN A 25 -19.61 13.84 -22.07
CA ASN A 25 -20.50 14.46 -23.08
C ASN A 25 -21.70 15.16 -22.43
N THR A 26 -22.23 14.59 -21.35
CA THR A 26 -23.32 15.22 -20.57
C THR A 26 -22.84 16.53 -19.93
N LEU A 27 -21.61 16.55 -19.39
CA LEU A 27 -20.98 17.77 -18.88
C LEU A 27 -20.80 18.83 -19.97
N VAL A 28 -20.37 18.46 -21.18
CA VAL A 28 -20.23 19.39 -22.31
C VAL A 28 -21.57 20.04 -22.65
N LEU A 29 -22.66 19.26 -22.69
CA LEU A 29 -24.00 19.81 -22.93
C LEU A 29 -24.42 20.81 -21.84
N HIS A 30 -24.12 20.54 -20.57
CA HIS A 30 -24.40 21.49 -19.49
C HIS A 30 -23.57 22.78 -19.62
N ILE A 31 -22.31 22.68 -20.05
CA ILE A 31 -21.46 23.85 -20.30
C ILE A 31 -22.04 24.70 -21.44
N ASP A 32 -22.46 24.08 -22.55
CA ASP A 32 -23.04 24.79 -23.69
C ASP A 32 -24.35 25.51 -23.32
N GLU A 33 -25.20 24.86 -22.51
CA GLU A 33 -26.43 25.49 -22.01
C GLU A 33 -26.14 26.64 -21.05
N TYR A 34 -25.18 26.47 -20.14
CA TYR A 34 -24.74 27.55 -19.26
C TYR A 34 -24.29 28.75 -20.09
N ILE A 35 -23.47 28.55 -21.13
CA ILE A 35 -23.02 29.65 -21.99
C ILE A 35 -24.20 30.34 -22.68
N LYS A 36 -25.16 29.59 -23.24
CA LYS A 36 -26.35 30.16 -23.90
C LYS A 36 -27.17 31.07 -22.99
N GLN A 37 -27.30 30.72 -21.71
CA GLN A 37 -28.01 31.53 -20.71
C GLN A 37 -27.32 32.89 -20.46
N PHE A 38 -26.00 32.97 -20.58
CA PHE A 38 -25.25 34.21 -20.39
C PHE A 38 -25.08 35.03 -21.67
N THR A 39 -25.22 34.43 -22.86
CA THR A 39 -25.10 35.15 -24.14
C THR A 39 -26.42 35.76 -24.63
N ASN A 40 -27.58 35.18 -24.28
CA ASN A 40 -28.88 35.72 -24.67
C ASN A 40 -29.34 36.80 -23.67
N LYS A 41 -29.36 38.06 -24.10
CA LYS A 41 -29.89 39.22 -23.36
C LYS A 41 -31.43 39.25 -23.24
N GLU A 42 -32.10 38.11 -23.21
CA GLU A 42 -33.54 38.06 -22.93
C GLU A 42 -33.75 37.59 -21.50
N GLU A 43 -34.49 38.38 -20.72
CA GLU A 43 -34.98 38.08 -19.36
C GLU A 43 -35.98 36.91 -19.34
N SER A 44 -35.69 35.81 -20.02
CA SER A 44 -36.42 34.57 -19.83
C SER A 44 -35.82 33.87 -18.62
N LYS A 45 -36.64 33.69 -17.56
CA LYS A 45 -36.38 32.81 -16.41
C LYS A 45 -35.63 31.55 -16.87
N PRO A 46 -34.64 31.06 -16.11
CA PRO A 46 -33.83 29.90 -16.49
C PRO A 46 -34.76 28.80 -16.99
N SER A 47 -34.67 28.48 -18.29
CA SER A 47 -35.44 27.39 -18.85
C SER A 47 -35.14 26.15 -18.01
N LYS A 48 -36.18 25.47 -17.53
CA LYS A 48 -36.13 24.22 -16.76
C LYS A 48 -35.49 23.07 -17.57
N PHE A 49 -34.23 23.21 -17.98
CA PHE A 49 -33.35 22.06 -17.94
C PHE A 49 -32.98 21.95 -16.47
N SER A 50 -33.74 21.14 -15.73
CA SER A 50 -33.21 20.63 -14.48
C SER A 50 -31.89 19.99 -14.85
N THR A 51 -30.78 20.42 -14.25
CA THR A 51 -29.56 19.62 -14.15
C THR A 51 -29.99 18.35 -13.44
N ASP A 52 -30.58 17.42 -14.18
CA ASP A 52 -31.15 16.21 -13.62
C ASP A 52 -29.96 15.32 -13.32
N LEU A 53 -29.40 15.55 -12.15
CA LEU A 53 -28.25 14.81 -11.66
C LEU A 53 -28.61 13.32 -11.57
N ALA A 54 -29.90 12.96 -11.45
CA ALA A 54 -30.35 11.57 -11.54
C ALA A 54 -30.01 10.94 -12.90
N PHE A 55 -29.88 11.74 -13.97
CA PHE A 55 -29.42 11.26 -15.27
C PHE A 55 -28.03 10.64 -15.21
N TYR A 56 -27.08 11.22 -14.47
CA TYR A 56 -25.73 10.64 -14.33
C TYR A 56 -25.79 9.24 -13.72
N LYS A 57 -26.62 9.05 -12.68
CA LYS A 57 -26.83 7.76 -12.04
C LYS A 57 -27.53 6.77 -12.98
N ALA A 58 -28.62 7.19 -13.60
CA ALA A 58 -29.36 6.39 -14.59
C ALA A 58 -28.52 6.03 -15.82
N LEU A 59 -27.53 6.85 -16.17
CA LEU A 59 -26.58 6.58 -17.24
C LEU A 59 -25.63 5.45 -16.86
N LEU A 60 -25.04 5.51 -15.66
CA LEU A 60 -24.15 4.44 -15.17
C LEU A 60 -24.88 3.11 -15.02
N GLU A 61 -26.15 3.12 -14.60
CA GLU A 61 -26.99 1.91 -14.46
C GLU A 61 -27.15 1.13 -15.78
N LYS A 62 -26.98 1.77 -16.94
CA LYS A 62 -26.97 1.11 -18.25
C LYS A 62 -25.68 0.33 -18.54
N PHE A 63 -24.65 0.48 -17.71
CA PHE A 63 -23.33 -0.13 -17.87
C PHE A 63 -22.88 -0.84 -16.58
N PRO A 64 -23.59 -1.89 -16.14
CA PRO A 64 -23.31 -2.56 -14.87
C PRO A 64 -21.92 -3.21 -14.81
N GLU A 65 -21.36 -3.57 -15.96
CA GLU A 65 -20.01 -4.16 -16.08
C GLU A 65 -18.88 -3.12 -16.00
N SER A 66 -19.20 -1.82 -15.96
CA SER A 66 -18.18 -0.78 -15.97
C SER A 66 -17.57 -0.54 -14.60
N HIS A 67 -16.27 -0.25 -14.56
CA HIS A 67 -15.57 0.11 -13.32
C HIS A 67 -16.13 1.38 -12.69
N PHE A 68 -16.64 2.32 -13.49
CA PHE A 68 -17.30 3.52 -13.00
C PHE A 68 -18.62 3.18 -12.28
N TYR A 69 -19.44 2.29 -12.84
CA TYR A 69 -20.63 1.78 -12.15
C TYR A 69 -20.25 1.05 -10.85
N ALA A 70 -19.26 0.16 -10.89
CA ALA A 70 -18.79 -0.55 -9.71
C ALA A 70 -18.28 0.40 -8.60
N LEU A 71 -17.58 1.48 -8.95
CA LEU A 71 -17.15 2.52 -8.01
C LEU A 71 -18.34 3.24 -7.39
N SER A 72 -19.33 3.62 -8.21
CA SER A 72 -20.56 4.27 -7.77
C SER A 72 -21.32 3.42 -6.78
N GLN A 73 -21.50 2.12 -7.06
CA GLN A 73 -22.15 1.19 -6.14
C GLN A 73 -21.36 1.02 -4.83
N LYS A 74 -20.03 0.87 -4.93
CA LYS A 74 -19.15 0.67 -3.76
C LYS A 74 -19.27 1.79 -2.73
N PHE A 75 -19.41 3.03 -3.18
CA PHE A 75 -19.49 4.20 -2.30
C PHE A 75 -20.89 4.81 -2.21
N ASN A 76 -21.91 4.12 -2.74
CA ASN A 76 -23.29 4.60 -2.82
C ASN A 76 -23.40 6.03 -3.37
N LEU A 77 -22.68 6.29 -4.46
CA LEU A 77 -22.61 7.62 -5.07
C LEU A 77 -23.96 8.00 -5.70
N GLU A 78 -24.41 9.22 -5.42
CA GLU A 78 -25.58 9.83 -6.04
C GLU A 78 -25.20 10.59 -7.32
N GLY A 79 -26.21 11.12 -8.01
CA GLY A 79 -26.03 11.85 -9.27
C GLY A 79 -25.04 13.02 -9.17
N GLN A 80 -25.13 13.78 -8.08
CA GLN A 80 -24.22 14.89 -7.79
C GLN A 80 -22.76 14.44 -7.62
N ASP A 81 -22.53 13.25 -7.06
CA ASP A 81 -21.19 12.73 -6.80
C ASP A 81 -20.55 12.22 -8.09
N ILE A 82 -21.37 11.58 -8.94
CA ILE A 82 -20.95 11.14 -10.27
C ILE A 82 -20.62 12.35 -11.13
N ALA A 83 -21.43 13.41 -11.08
CA ALA A 83 -21.13 14.68 -11.76
C ALA A 83 -19.83 15.32 -11.23
N PHE A 84 -19.61 15.29 -9.92
CA PHE A 84 -18.40 15.80 -9.28
C PHE A 84 -17.14 15.04 -9.75
N LEU A 85 -17.18 13.72 -9.74
CA LEU A 85 -16.09 12.87 -10.23
C LEU A 85 -15.85 13.04 -11.73
N THR A 86 -16.93 13.14 -12.51
CA THR A 86 -16.86 13.41 -13.96
C THR A 86 -16.21 14.76 -14.23
N PHE A 87 -16.56 15.80 -13.46
CA PHE A 87 -16.00 17.13 -13.61
C PHE A 87 -14.49 17.16 -13.31
N ALA A 88 -14.07 16.53 -12.20
CA ALA A 88 -12.66 16.40 -11.84
C ALA A 88 -11.87 15.65 -12.93
N TYR A 89 -12.42 14.55 -13.44
CA TYR A 89 -11.83 13.80 -14.56
C TYR A 89 -11.72 14.64 -15.83
N ALA A 90 -12.82 15.29 -16.24
CA ALA A 90 -12.89 16.05 -17.49
C ALA A 90 -11.90 17.20 -17.52
N TRP A 91 -11.72 17.89 -16.40
CA TRP A 91 -10.75 18.97 -16.29
C TRP A 91 -9.32 18.45 -16.53
N GLU A 92 -8.95 17.36 -15.86
CA GLU A 92 -7.58 16.89 -15.84
C GLU A 92 -7.19 16.12 -17.10
N TYR A 93 -8.10 15.32 -17.66
CA TYR A 93 -7.82 14.35 -18.72
C TYR A 93 -8.49 14.66 -20.06
N CYS A 94 -9.32 15.70 -20.18
CA CYS A 94 -9.99 16.07 -21.43
C CYS A 94 -9.63 17.49 -21.88
N ASP A 95 -8.81 17.61 -22.93
CA ASP A 95 -8.23 18.88 -23.37
C ASP A 95 -9.23 19.96 -23.82
N ASN A 96 -10.41 19.56 -24.33
CA ASN A 96 -11.33 20.46 -25.02
C ASN A 96 -12.64 20.76 -24.27
N VAL A 97 -12.82 20.22 -23.05
CA VAL A 97 -14.11 20.39 -22.35
C VAL A 97 -14.31 21.82 -21.88
N PHE A 98 -13.23 22.47 -21.41
CA PHE A 98 -13.27 23.83 -20.87
C PHE A 98 -12.64 24.88 -21.80
N SER A 99 -12.25 24.51 -23.02
CA SER A 99 -11.57 25.42 -23.97
C SER A 99 -12.42 26.61 -24.38
N THR A 100 -13.76 26.48 -24.37
CA THR A 100 -14.70 27.57 -24.70
C THR A 100 -14.59 28.75 -23.74
N PHE A 101 -14.11 28.52 -22.52
CA PHE A 101 -13.82 29.58 -21.55
C PHE A 101 -12.45 30.24 -21.79
N TYR A 102 -11.57 29.65 -22.61
CA TYR A 102 -10.25 30.21 -22.89
C TYR A 102 -10.26 31.26 -24.02
N SER A 103 -11.14 31.13 -25.03
CA SER A 103 -11.13 31.96 -26.25
C SER A 103 -11.28 33.47 -25.98
N GLU A 104 -10.46 34.30 -26.64
CA GLU A 104 -10.45 35.77 -26.52
C GLU A 104 -11.75 36.44 -27.04
N GLU A 105 -12.48 35.78 -27.95
CA GLU A 105 -13.73 36.28 -28.53
C GLU A 105 -14.95 36.20 -27.59
N ASN A 106 -14.88 35.36 -26.55
CA ASN A 106 -15.96 35.23 -25.57
C ASN A 106 -15.79 36.24 -24.43
N ASN A 107 -16.82 37.07 -24.23
CA ASN A 107 -16.97 38.13 -23.22
C ASN A 107 -16.17 37.85 -21.92
N SER A 108 -15.38 38.83 -21.48
CA SER A 108 -14.70 38.88 -20.16
C SER A 108 -15.62 38.52 -18.98
N ILE A 109 -16.93 38.72 -19.16
CA ILE A 109 -18.02 38.38 -18.23
C ILE A 109 -18.15 36.87 -18.02
N LEU A 110 -18.10 36.04 -19.07
CA LEU A 110 -18.21 34.58 -18.96
C LEU A 110 -17.05 34.01 -18.13
N HIS A 111 -15.87 34.57 -18.35
CA HIS A 111 -14.64 34.20 -17.64
C HIS A 111 -14.70 34.53 -16.15
N TYR A 112 -15.19 35.72 -15.81
CA TYR A 112 -15.33 36.17 -14.43
C TYR A 112 -16.42 35.40 -13.66
N ASN A 113 -17.44 34.94 -14.38
CA ASN A 113 -18.60 34.25 -13.82
C ASN A 113 -18.37 32.74 -13.62
N PHE A 114 -17.56 32.09 -14.45
CA PHE A 114 -17.29 30.65 -14.35
C PHE A 114 -16.18 30.29 -13.32
N LYS A 115 -15.69 31.27 -12.54
CA LYS A 115 -14.85 31.09 -11.32
C LYS A 115 -13.66 30.12 -11.45
N GLY A 116 -12.82 30.32 -12.46
CA GLY A 116 -11.59 29.56 -12.71
C GLY A 116 -10.44 30.45 -13.18
N LYS A 117 -9.29 29.86 -13.50
CA LYS A 117 -8.05 30.57 -13.84
C LYS A 117 -7.54 30.21 -15.25
N ARG A 118 -7.06 31.19 -16.00
CA ARG A 118 -6.31 30.93 -17.24
C ARG A 118 -4.90 30.46 -16.91
N SER A 119 -4.50 29.33 -17.45
CA SER A 119 -3.10 28.92 -17.47
C SER A 119 -2.44 29.46 -18.74
N SER A 120 -1.54 30.43 -18.58
CA SER A 120 -0.74 30.99 -19.68
C SER A 120 0.15 29.94 -20.33
N ASN A 121 0.70 29.02 -19.53
CA ASN A 121 1.62 27.98 -20.00
C ASN A 121 0.90 26.84 -20.73
N GLN A 122 -0.33 26.48 -20.33
CA GLN A 122 -1.03 25.31 -20.87
C GLN A 122 -2.09 25.66 -21.91
N LYS A 123 -2.34 26.95 -22.19
CA LYS A 123 -3.45 27.43 -23.02
C LYS A 123 -4.81 26.79 -22.65
N LYS A 124 -5.03 26.57 -21.36
CA LYS A 124 -6.21 25.90 -20.80
C LYS A 124 -6.89 26.76 -19.74
N TYR A 125 -8.21 26.60 -19.64
CA TYR A 125 -9.01 27.15 -18.55
C TYR A 125 -9.09 26.14 -17.41
N ILE A 126 -8.62 26.52 -16.23
CA ILE A 126 -8.59 25.68 -15.02
C ILE A 126 -9.81 26.00 -14.14
N PRO A 127 -10.82 25.12 -14.04
CA PRO A 127 -11.98 25.33 -13.19
C PRO A 127 -11.65 25.01 -11.72
N TYR A 128 -12.04 25.91 -10.81
CA TYR A 128 -12.01 25.64 -9.37
C TYR A 128 -13.26 24.86 -8.92
N LEU A 129 -13.27 24.40 -7.68
CA LEU A 129 -14.48 23.87 -7.03
C LEU A 129 -15.69 24.81 -7.20
N ASN A 130 -15.46 26.13 -7.09
CA ASN A 130 -16.50 27.12 -7.26
C ASN A 130 -17.12 27.11 -8.67
N ALA A 131 -16.35 26.77 -9.72
CA ALA A 131 -16.87 26.62 -11.08
C ALA A 131 -17.87 25.46 -11.18
N PHE A 132 -17.53 24.32 -10.56
CA PHE A 132 -18.43 23.17 -10.48
C PHE A 132 -19.72 23.51 -9.73
N LEU A 133 -19.61 24.17 -8.57
CA LEU A 133 -20.77 24.60 -7.78
C LEU A 133 -21.66 25.60 -8.54
N GLN A 134 -21.05 26.54 -9.27
CA GLN A 134 -21.77 27.51 -10.10
C GLN A 134 -22.51 26.85 -11.27
N LEU A 135 -21.90 25.82 -11.88
CA LEU A 135 -22.48 25.10 -13.01
C LEU A 135 -23.64 24.20 -12.57
N TYR A 136 -23.48 23.44 -11.50
CA TYR A 136 -24.44 22.40 -11.10
C TYR A 136 -25.42 22.83 -10.00
N PHE A 137 -25.04 23.78 -9.15
CA PHE A 137 -25.81 24.14 -7.95
C PHE A 137 -25.96 25.64 -7.74
N PRO A 138 -26.32 26.45 -8.76
CA PRO A 138 -26.29 27.92 -8.67
C PRO A 138 -27.12 28.50 -7.52
N GLU A 139 -28.24 27.85 -7.16
CA GLU A 139 -29.16 28.26 -6.08
C GLU A 139 -28.79 27.68 -4.70
N ASN A 140 -28.02 26.59 -4.64
CA ASN A 140 -27.70 25.86 -3.39
C ASN A 140 -26.19 25.77 -3.12
N ARG A 141 -25.41 26.72 -3.64
CA ARG A 141 -23.93 26.67 -3.63
C ARG A 141 -23.34 26.50 -2.24
N GLU A 142 -23.83 27.26 -1.26
CA GLU A 142 -23.28 27.23 0.10
C GLU A 142 -23.45 25.84 0.72
N ARG A 143 -24.67 25.29 0.71
CA ARG A 143 -24.96 23.95 1.22
C ARG A 143 -24.13 22.87 0.51
N MET A 144 -24.07 22.92 -0.83
CA MET A 144 -23.33 21.92 -1.60
C MET A 144 -21.82 22.07 -1.43
N SER A 145 -21.32 23.27 -1.17
CA SER A 145 -19.92 23.48 -0.83
C SER A 145 -19.53 22.74 0.45
N PHE A 146 -20.35 22.82 1.51
CA PHE A 146 -20.12 22.07 2.75
C PHE A 146 -20.14 20.56 2.49
N TYR A 147 -21.04 20.08 1.64
CA TYR A 147 -21.15 18.67 1.28
C TYR A 147 -19.87 18.15 0.58
N PHE A 148 -19.40 18.80 -0.48
CA PHE A 148 -18.22 18.35 -1.24
C PHE A 148 -16.89 18.62 -0.55
N MET A 149 -16.84 19.57 0.38
CA MET A 149 -15.64 19.86 1.17
C MET A 149 -15.54 19.06 2.47
N ASP A 150 -16.58 18.29 2.83
CA ASP A 150 -16.60 17.45 4.04
C ASP A 150 -15.50 16.37 3.95
N PRO A 151 -14.57 16.30 4.92
CA PRO A 151 -13.57 15.23 4.99
C PRO A 151 -14.16 13.81 5.03
N LYS A 152 -15.43 13.66 5.42
CA LYS A 152 -16.17 12.38 5.43
C LYS A 152 -16.81 12.04 4.10
N HIS A 153 -16.85 12.95 3.13
CA HIS A 153 -17.37 12.67 1.80
C HIS A 153 -16.59 11.50 1.18
N PRO A 154 -17.24 10.45 0.63
CA PRO A 154 -16.55 9.23 0.19
C PRO A 154 -15.38 9.49 -0.78
N LEU A 155 -15.60 10.34 -1.80
CA LEU A 155 -14.55 10.68 -2.76
C LEU A 155 -13.34 11.42 -2.15
N ILE A 156 -13.54 12.16 -1.05
CA ILE A 156 -12.48 12.90 -0.34
C ILE A 156 -11.80 12.01 0.69
N GLN A 157 -12.58 11.30 1.50
CA GLN A 157 -12.08 10.38 2.54
C GLN A 157 -11.19 9.29 1.95
N GLN A 158 -11.55 8.78 0.76
CA GLN A 158 -10.80 7.75 0.04
C GLN A 158 -9.69 8.33 -0.84
N LYS A 159 -9.55 9.66 -0.87
CA LYS A 159 -8.58 10.42 -1.69
C LYS A 159 -8.68 10.07 -3.18
N ILE A 160 -9.89 9.75 -3.63
CA ILE A 160 -10.22 9.64 -5.05
C ILE A 160 -10.13 11.03 -5.67
N ILE A 161 -10.65 12.04 -4.96
CA ILE A 161 -10.48 13.45 -5.28
C ILE A 161 -9.71 14.15 -4.16
N SER A 162 -8.69 14.92 -4.52
CA SER A 162 -7.98 15.85 -3.65
C SER A 162 -8.20 17.30 -4.10
N PHE A 163 -7.96 18.23 -3.18
CA PHE A 163 -8.00 19.67 -3.44
C PHE A 163 -6.58 20.22 -3.45
N GLU A 164 -6.19 20.91 -4.53
CA GLU A 164 -4.88 21.56 -4.67
C GLU A 164 -5.04 23.04 -4.96
N TYR A 165 -4.16 23.87 -4.39
CA TYR A 165 -4.11 25.31 -4.67
C TYR A 165 -3.10 25.58 -5.78
N LEU A 166 -3.47 26.42 -6.75
CA LEU A 166 -2.59 26.75 -7.88
C LEU A 166 -1.53 27.79 -7.52
N ASP A 167 -1.80 28.61 -6.51
CA ASP A 167 -0.96 29.72 -6.08
C ASP A 167 -1.31 30.16 -4.64
N LYS A 168 -0.55 31.12 -4.10
CA LYS A 168 -0.81 31.68 -2.75
C LYS A 168 -2.14 32.42 -2.65
N GLU A 169 -2.66 32.97 -3.74
CA GLU A 169 -3.92 33.71 -3.72
C GLU A 169 -5.10 32.76 -3.51
N SER A 170 -5.14 31.66 -4.26
CA SER A 170 -6.10 30.57 -4.10
C SER A 170 -6.01 29.89 -2.73
N GLU A 171 -4.80 29.76 -2.17
CA GLU A 171 -4.61 29.25 -0.81
C GLU A 171 -5.26 30.15 0.25
N VAL A 172 -5.07 31.48 0.15
CA VAL A 172 -5.68 32.47 1.05
C VAL A 172 -7.20 32.50 0.92
N LEU A 173 -7.73 32.38 -0.31
CA LEU A 173 -9.17 32.36 -0.57
C LEU A 173 -9.83 31.02 -0.17
N GLY A 174 -9.03 29.97 0.07
CA GLY A 174 -9.48 28.69 0.61
C GLY A 174 -10.03 27.71 -0.41
N LYS A 175 -10.53 26.57 0.07
CA LYS A 175 -10.90 25.38 -0.75
C LYS A 175 -11.85 25.65 -1.91
N LEU A 176 -12.72 26.66 -1.84
CA LEU A 176 -13.58 27.04 -2.97
C LEU A 176 -12.78 27.42 -4.22
N PHE A 177 -11.56 27.91 -4.05
CA PHE A 177 -10.63 28.31 -5.10
C PHE A 177 -9.52 27.26 -5.34
N SER A 178 -9.72 26.03 -4.84
CA SER A 178 -8.85 24.91 -5.16
C SER A 178 -9.31 24.18 -6.42
N VAL A 179 -8.37 23.53 -7.10
CA VAL A 179 -8.67 22.59 -8.18
C VAL A 179 -8.97 21.22 -7.60
N MET A 180 -9.91 20.52 -8.23
CA MET A 180 -10.22 19.13 -7.93
C MET A 180 -9.29 18.23 -8.75
N LYS A 181 -8.49 17.43 -8.07
CA LYS A 181 -7.54 16.50 -8.67
C LYS A 181 -8.01 15.06 -8.50
N LEU A 182 -8.08 14.32 -9.60
CA LEU A 182 -8.44 12.91 -9.57
C LEU A 182 -7.15 12.08 -9.43
N SER A 183 -7.16 11.15 -8.47
CA SER A 183 -6.07 10.18 -8.32
C SER A 183 -5.81 9.43 -9.63
N GLU A 184 -4.56 9.43 -10.10
CA GLU A 184 -4.15 8.74 -11.34
C GLU A 184 -4.53 7.25 -11.33
N ASN A 185 -4.42 6.59 -10.18
CA ASN A 185 -4.81 5.18 -10.02
C ASN A 185 -6.32 4.98 -10.25
N PHE A 186 -7.14 5.90 -9.75
CA PHE A 186 -8.59 5.86 -9.98
C PHE A 186 -8.95 6.26 -11.40
N ALA A 187 -8.21 7.19 -12.04
CA ALA A 187 -8.38 7.48 -13.46
C ALA A 187 -8.12 6.21 -14.31
N HIS A 188 -7.02 5.49 -14.05
CA HIS A 188 -6.73 4.22 -14.72
C HIS A 188 -7.80 3.16 -14.44
N TYR A 189 -8.29 3.05 -13.20
CA TYR A 189 -9.39 2.15 -12.85
C TYR A 189 -10.67 2.45 -13.63
N LEU A 190 -11.08 3.72 -13.74
CA LEU A 190 -12.27 4.14 -14.49
C LEU A 190 -12.18 3.79 -15.99
N HIS A 191 -10.97 3.64 -16.53
CA HIS A 191 -10.72 3.20 -17.91
C HIS A 191 -10.72 1.67 -18.11
N GLY A 192 -11.05 0.88 -17.08
CA GLY A 192 -11.03 -0.59 -17.16
C GLY A 192 -9.76 -1.22 -16.57
N GLY A 193 -8.86 -0.42 -15.99
CA GLY A 193 -7.70 -0.93 -15.25
C GLY A 193 -8.07 -1.62 -13.94
N SER A 194 -7.14 -2.34 -13.30
CA SER A 194 -7.39 -2.98 -12.00
C SER A 194 -7.75 -1.98 -10.90
N TYR A 195 -8.61 -2.38 -9.96
CA TYR A 195 -8.94 -1.56 -8.79
C TYR A 195 -7.65 -1.17 -8.03
N PRO A 196 -7.45 0.10 -7.65
CA PRO A 196 -6.24 0.55 -6.98
C PRO A 196 -6.00 -0.26 -5.70
N PRO A 197 -4.76 -0.71 -5.42
CA PRO A 197 -4.50 -1.38 -4.16
C PRO A 197 -4.75 -0.43 -2.99
N LEU A 198 -5.05 -0.97 -1.81
CA LEU A 198 -5.50 -0.15 -0.67
C LEU A 198 -4.43 0.83 -0.17
N ASP A 199 -3.16 0.53 -0.41
CA ASP A 199 -2.02 1.38 -0.04
C ASP A 199 -1.85 2.60 -0.96
N ALA A 200 -2.56 2.65 -2.09
CA ALA A 200 -2.72 3.87 -2.87
C ALA A 200 -3.69 4.86 -2.19
N GLU A 201 -4.55 4.42 -1.27
CA GLU A 201 -5.40 5.31 -0.50
C GLU A 201 -4.53 6.09 0.49
N VAL A 202 -4.51 7.41 0.37
CA VAL A 202 -3.62 8.20 1.23
C VAL A 202 -4.07 8.10 2.70
N GLY A 203 -3.09 7.92 3.58
CA GLY A 203 -3.32 7.71 5.01
C GLY A 203 -3.81 6.30 5.35
N PHE A 204 -3.85 5.37 4.39
CA PHE A 204 -3.93 3.95 4.71
C PHE A 204 -2.56 3.51 5.26
N PRO A 205 -2.50 2.91 6.46
CA PRO A 205 -1.23 2.73 7.17
C PRO A 205 -0.46 1.47 6.74
N ALA A 206 -1.07 0.56 5.97
CA ALA A 206 -0.42 -0.65 5.49
C ALA A 206 -0.02 -0.52 4.01
N LYS A 207 1.11 -1.11 3.64
CA LYS A 207 1.68 -1.04 2.28
C LYS A 207 1.58 -2.39 1.57
N LEU A 208 1.07 -2.41 0.34
CA LEU A 208 1.11 -3.61 -0.49
C LEU A 208 2.56 -3.92 -0.82
N THR A 209 3.02 -5.10 -0.43
CA THR A 209 4.39 -5.53 -0.62
C THR A 209 4.44 -6.67 -1.61
N GLN A 210 5.40 -6.58 -2.53
CA GLN A 210 5.67 -7.58 -3.56
C GLN A 210 7.17 -7.88 -3.59
N SER A 211 7.51 -9.14 -3.81
CA SER A 211 8.87 -9.59 -4.06
C SER A 211 9.10 -9.82 -5.54
N LYS A 212 10.35 -9.66 -5.99
CA LYS A 212 10.81 -10.12 -7.31
C LYS A 212 11.18 -11.61 -7.31
N LEU A 213 11.43 -12.17 -6.14
CA LEU A 213 11.76 -13.58 -5.95
C LEU A 213 10.49 -14.42 -5.85
N ASP A 214 10.53 -15.62 -6.40
CA ASP A 214 9.55 -16.66 -6.13
C ASP A 214 9.83 -17.34 -4.78
N PHE A 215 8.80 -17.90 -4.15
CA PHE A 215 8.97 -18.58 -2.86
C PHE A 215 9.97 -19.74 -2.93
N ASP A 216 10.07 -20.41 -4.07
CA ASP A 216 10.98 -21.55 -4.25
C ASP A 216 12.46 -21.12 -4.31
N GLU A 217 12.73 -19.82 -4.47
CA GLU A 217 14.07 -19.23 -4.41
C GLU A 217 14.45 -18.78 -2.98
N VAL A 218 13.49 -18.73 -2.06
CA VAL A 218 13.72 -18.31 -0.68
C VAL A 218 14.47 -19.40 0.07
N VAL A 219 15.67 -19.07 0.55
CA VAL A 219 16.49 -19.99 1.32
C VAL A 219 16.10 -19.94 2.80
N LEU A 220 15.56 -21.05 3.31
CA LEU A 220 15.18 -21.25 4.71
C LEU A 220 15.90 -22.48 5.28
N THR A 221 16.15 -22.48 6.59
CA THR A 221 16.67 -23.67 7.30
C THR A 221 15.60 -24.77 7.32
N GLU A 222 16.03 -26.02 7.46
CA GLU A 222 15.14 -27.18 7.57
C GLU A 222 14.09 -27.00 8.68
N ALA A 223 14.51 -26.58 9.88
CA ALA A 223 13.61 -26.33 11.01
C ALA A 223 12.56 -25.24 10.72
N THR A 224 12.95 -24.16 10.00
CA THR A 224 11.99 -23.13 9.60
C THR A 224 11.03 -23.67 8.54
N GLN A 225 11.49 -24.48 7.58
CA GLN A 225 10.62 -25.09 6.57
C GLN A 225 9.58 -26.03 7.19
N GLU A 226 9.98 -26.87 8.15
CA GLU A 226 9.08 -27.77 8.87
C GLU A 226 8.00 -26.99 9.63
N SER A 227 8.40 -25.98 10.43
CA SER A 227 7.46 -25.16 11.20
C SER A 227 6.53 -24.31 10.33
N LEU A 228 6.95 -23.98 9.10
CA LEU A 228 6.15 -23.23 8.13
C LEU A 228 5.07 -24.10 7.43
N SER A 229 5.16 -25.43 7.51
CA SER A 229 4.25 -26.36 6.81
C SER A 229 2.75 -26.12 7.09
N PRO A 230 2.30 -25.90 8.34
CA PRO A 230 0.88 -25.62 8.61
C PRO A 230 0.41 -24.28 8.02
N PHE A 231 1.28 -23.27 7.98
CA PHE A 231 1.02 -21.98 7.33
C PHE A 231 0.84 -22.16 5.82
N LEU A 232 1.79 -22.82 5.15
CA LEU A 232 1.72 -23.12 3.72
C LEU A 232 0.46 -23.91 3.36
N THR A 233 0.13 -24.92 4.16
CA THR A 233 -1.07 -25.73 3.97
C THR A 233 -2.31 -24.87 3.99
N TRP A 234 -2.46 -24.01 5.01
CA TRP A 234 -3.60 -23.09 5.11
C TRP A 234 -3.66 -22.12 3.92
N VAL A 235 -2.57 -21.41 3.63
CA VAL A 235 -2.52 -20.44 2.52
C VAL A 235 -2.88 -21.12 1.18
N LYS A 236 -2.46 -22.36 0.95
CA LYS A 236 -2.80 -23.11 -0.27
C LYS A 236 -4.29 -23.45 -0.39
N ILE A 237 -4.96 -23.78 0.72
CA ILE A 237 -6.32 -24.36 0.68
C ILE A 237 -7.42 -23.42 1.18
N HIS A 238 -7.10 -22.30 1.83
CA HIS A 238 -8.10 -21.44 2.48
C HIS A 238 -9.22 -20.97 1.54
N LYS A 239 -8.91 -20.61 0.28
CA LYS A 239 -9.93 -20.28 -0.74
C LYS A 239 -10.91 -21.43 -0.97
N LYS A 240 -10.40 -22.66 -1.08
CA LYS A 240 -11.22 -23.87 -1.28
C LYS A 240 -12.10 -24.15 -0.06
N ILE A 241 -11.56 -23.97 1.14
CA ILE A 241 -12.33 -24.10 2.39
C ILE A 241 -13.44 -23.04 2.45
N ARG A 242 -13.12 -21.77 2.14
CA ARG A 242 -14.09 -20.66 2.12
C ARG A 242 -15.21 -20.87 1.09
N ALA A 243 -14.95 -21.56 -0.01
CA ALA A 243 -15.98 -21.92 -0.99
C ALA A 243 -16.95 -23.00 -0.49
N GLN A 244 -16.64 -23.67 0.62
CA GLN A 244 -17.45 -24.74 1.23
C GLN A 244 -18.17 -24.26 2.50
N LYS A 245 -18.49 -22.96 2.59
CA LYS A 245 -19.15 -22.32 3.76
C LYS A 245 -20.44 -23.03 4.21
N ASP A 246 -21.16 -23.64 3.27
CA ASP A 246 -22.43 -24.35 3.54
C ASP A 246 -22.23 -25.77 4.10
N GLN A 247 -21.01 -26.31 4.03
CA GLN A 247 -20.73 -27.67 4.50
C GLN A 247 -20.67 -27.73 6.03
N PRO A 248 -21.18 -28.80 6.67
CA PRO A 248 -21.19 -28.93 8.13
C PRO A 248 -19.80 -28.85 8.78
N PHE A 249 -18.77 -29.34 8.09
CA PHE A 249 -17.39 -29.30 8.60
C PHE A 249 -16.84 -27.86 8.68
N TYR A 250 -17.34 -26.94 7.86
CA TYR A 250 -16.83 -25.56 7.81
C TYR A 250 -16.98 -24.87 9.18
N LYS A 251 -18.11 -25.11 9.87
CA LYS A 251 -18.37 -24.59 11.22
C LYS A 251 -17.39 -25.11 12.29
N LYS A 252 -16.63 -26.17 11.99
CA LYS A 252 -15.60 -26.74 12.88
C LYS A 252 -14.20 -26.20 12.59
N ILE A 253 -14.03 -25.42 11.51
CA ILE A 253 -12.74 -24.83 11.13
C ILE A 253 -12.69 -23.38 11.57
N LYS A 254 -11.68 -23.02 12.36
CA LYS A 254 -11.34 -21.62 12.61
C LYS A 254 -10.69 -21.03 11.37
N THR A 255 -11.35 -20.06 10.74
CA THR A 255 -10.87 -19.38 9.52
C THR A 255 -9.98 -18.19 9.79
N ASN A 256 -10.13 -17.58 10.96
CA ASN A 256 -9.20 -16.59 11.50
C ASN A 256 -7.89 -17.28 11.89
N LYS A 257 -6.79 -16.95 11.20
CA LYS A 257 -5.48 -17.53 11.48
C LYS A 257 -4.49 -16.45 11.86
N LEU A 258 -3.92 -16.59 13.05
CA LEU A 258 -2.84 -15.77 13.57
C LEU A 258 -1.55 -16.59 13.59
N TYR A 259 -0.53 -16.11 12.89
CA TYR A 259 0.81 -16.69 12.90
C TYR A 259 1.79 -15.72 13.52
N VAL A 260 2.83 -16.24 14.18
CA VAL A 260 3.93 -15.42 14.70
C VAL A 260 5.22 -15.84 14.04
N PHE A 261 5.86 -14.91 13.33
CA PHE A 261 7.19 -15.09 12.74
C PHE A 261 8.21 -14.47 13.70
N SER A 262 8.99 -15.30 14.35
CA SER A 262 9.96 -14.88 15.37
C SER A 262 11.37 -15.14 14.87
N GLY A 263 12.29 -14.21 15.12
CA GLY A 263 13.71 -14.44 14.84
C GLY A 263 14.46 -13.15 14.54
N PRO A 264 15.79 -13.18 14.43
CA PRO A 264 16.60 -11.98 14.22
C PRO A 264 16.18 -11.15 12.99
N PRO A 265 16.56 -9.86 12.94
CA PRO A 265 16.36 -9.07 11.73
C PRO A 265 17.16 -9.66 10.56
N GLY A 266 16.61 -9.55 9.35
CA GLY A 266 17.29 -9.97 8.11
C GLY A 266 17.28 -11.48 7.80
N THR A 267 16.55 -12.30 8.56
CA THR A 267 16.40 -13.75 8.32
C THR A 267 15.26 -14.11 7.36
N GLY A 268 14.60 -13.12 6.75
CA GLY A 268 13.63 -13.35 5.67
C GLY A 268 12.16 -13.42 6.08
N LYS A 269 11.77 -13.06 7.30
CA LYS A 269 10.37 -13.09 7.78
C LYS A 269 9.36 -12.47 6.80
N THR A 270 9.57 -11.19 6.45
CA THR A 270 8.71 -10.41 5.55
C THR A 270 8.79 -10.91 4.11
N LEU A 271 9.98 -11.30 3.65
CA LEU A 271 10.20 -11.91 2.34
C LEU A 271 9.41 -13.23 2.19
N THR A 272 9.47 -14.11 3.18
CA THR A 272 8.76 -15.39 3.19
C THR A 272 7.25 -15.20 3.14
N ALA A 273 6.68 -14.32 3.98
CA ALA A 273 5.25 -14.04 3.94
C ALA A 273 4.81 -13.44 2.58
N THR A 274 5.63 -12.55 2.01
CA THR A 274 5.34 -11.88 0.74
C THR A 274 5.36 -12.86 -0.43
N THR A 275 6.42 -13.67 -0.54
CA THR A 275 6.60 -14.66 -1.62
C THR A 275 5.58 -15.79 -1.54
N ILE A 276 5.20 -16.23 -0.34
CA ILE A 276 4.11 -17.20 -0.15
C ILE A 276 2.77 -16.60 -0.58
N GLY A 277 2.50 -15.34 -0.20
CA GLY A 277 1.32 -14.62 -0.66
C GLY A 277 1.24 -14.60 -2.19
N GLN A 278 2.32 -14.18 -2.85
CA GLN A 278 2.41 -14.15 -4.32
C GLN A 278 2.19 -15.53 -4.95
N LYS A 279 2.89 -16.56 -4.46
CA LYS A 279 2.80 -17.94 -4.98
C LYS A 279 1.37 -18.50 -4.98
N TYR A 280 0.55 -18.14 -3.98
CA TYR A 280 -0.83 -18.60 -3.86
C TYR A 280 -1.88 -17.53 -4.23
N GLY A 281 -1.43 -16.41 -4.80
CA GLY A 281 -2.27 -15.32 -5.29
C GLY A 281 -3.03 -14.58 -4.19
N LEU A 282 -2.41 -14.34 -3.03
CA LEU A 282 -2.84 -13.41 -1.99
C LEU A 282 -2.02 -12.13 -2.06
N GLN A 283 -2.66 -10.99 -1.76
CA GLN A 283 -1.96 -9.72 -1.58
C GLN A 283 -1.41 -9.62 -0.15
N THR A 284 -0.14 -9.27 0.00
CA THR A 284 0.48 -9.10 1.33
C THR A 284 0.58 -7.62 1.67
N TYR A 285 -0.18 -7.18 2.66
CA TYR A 285 -0.12 -5.81 3.20
C TYR A 285 0.75 -5.79 4.44
N VAL A 286 1.82 -4.99 4.41
CA VAL A 286 2.77 -4.82 5.50
C VAL A 286 2.42 -3.57 6.29
N LEU A 287 2.21 -3.73 7.60
CA LEU A 287 1.92 -2.69 8.56
C LEU A 287 3.07 -2.61 9.55
N GLU A 288 3.82 -1.50 9.54
CA GLU A 288 4.85 -1.24 10.54
C GLU A 288 4.21 -0.53 11.75
N ILE A 289 4.15 -1.18 12.90
CA ILE A 289 3.47 -0.64 14.10
C ILE A 289 4.09 0.67 14.54
N SER A 290 5.43 0.77 14.52
CA SER A 290 6.18 1.94 14.95
C SER A 290 5.79 3.23 14.22
N LYS A 291 5.30 3.12 12.97
CA LYS A 291 4.81 4.25 12.17
C LYS A 291 3.39 4.68 12.52
N VAL A 292 2.60 3.82 13.16
CA VAL A 292 1.19 4.06 13.51
C VAL A 292 1.03 4.52 14.95
N VAL A 293 1.98 4.19 15.82
CA VAL A 293 2.05 4.67 17.20
C VAL A 293 2.65 6.09 17.21
N SER A 294 1.94 7.07 16.62
CA SER A 294 2.36 8.48 16.64
C SER A 294 1.61 9.28 17.69
N LYS A 295 2.37 9.96 18.57
CA LYS A 295 2.14 11.15 19.46
C LYS A 295 0.76 11.48 20.07
N TYR A 296 -0.35 10.94 19.61
CA TYR A 296 -1.72 11.28 20.00
C TYR A 296 -2.52 10.02 20.33
N ILE A 297 -3.15 10.02 21.51
CA ILE A 297 -3.97 8.91 22.02
C ILE A 297 -5.14 8.64 21.05
N GLY A 298 -5.31 7.38 20.60
CA GLY A 298 -6.44 6.93 19.77
C GLY A 298 -6.23 6.98 18.25
N GLU A 299 -5.09 7.47 17.75
CA GLU A 299 -4.75 7.34 16.32
C GLU A 299 -4.47 5.88 15.92
N PHE A 300 -3.87 5.12 16.83
CA PHE A 300 -3.60 3.70 16.63
C PHE A 300 -4.88 2.90 16.41
N GLU A 301 -5.88 3.04 17.29
CA GLU A 301 -7.15 2.33 17.17
C GLU A 301 -7.88 2.66 15.86
N LYS A 302 -7.95 3.94 15.48
CA LYS A 302 -8.56 4.36 14.21
C LYS A 302 -7.84 3.78 12.98
N SER A 303 -6.52 3.76 13.03
CA SER A 303 -5.69 3.24 11.95
C SER A 303 -5.84 1.72 11.82
N MET A 304 -5.81 1.00 12.95
CA MET A 304 -6.08 -0.44 12.99
C MET A 304 -7.49 -0.76 12.52
N GLU A 305 -8.52 -0.04 13.02
CA GLU A 305 -9.90 -0.23 12.58
C GLU A 305 -10.02 -0.09 11.07
N ARG A 306 -9.40 0.95 10.49
CA ARG A 306 -9.38 1.16 9.04
C ARG A 306 -8.71 0.00 8.30
N VAL A 307 -7.57 -0.50 8.79
CA VAL A 307 -6.87 -1.65 8.17
C VAL A 307 -7.72 -2.90 8.21
N PHE A 308 -8.21 -3.28 9.39
CA PHE A 308 -9.02 -4.48 9.56
C PHE A 308 -10.31 -4.38 8.75
N GLN A 309 -11.06 -3.29 8.86
CA GLN A 309 -12.30 -3.08 8.11
C GLN A 309 -12.09 -3.17 6.59
N LYS A 310 -10.99 -2.63 6.07
CA LYS A 310 -10.70 -2.66 4.64
C LYS A 310 -10.27 -4.05 4.17
N LEU A 311 -9.45 -4.76 4.94
CA LEU A 311 -8.90 -6.06 4.56
C LEU A 311 -9.80 -7.24 4.92
N ASP A 312 -10.82 -7.03 5.76
CA ASP A 312 -11.66 -8.12 6.29
C ASP A 312 -12.37 -8.88 5.16
N GLY A 313 -12.34 -10.21 5.25
CA GLY A 313 -12.89 -11.10 4.24
C GLY A 313 -12.15 -11.09 2.89
N GLN A 314 -11.16 -10.22 2.69
CA GLN A 314 -10.36 -10.22 1.46
C GLN A 314 -9.39 -11.40 1.40
N ASN A 315 -8.83 -11.61 0.23
CA ASN A 315 -7.83 -12.63 -0.02
C ASN A 315 -6.41 -12.09 0.19
N THR A 316 -6.09 -11.78 1.45
CA THR A 316 -4.89 -11.04 1.82
C THR A 316 -4.16 -11.66 3.00
N ILE A 317 -2.88 -11.34 3.11
CA ILE A 317 -2.06 -11.54 4.31
C ILE A 317 -1.84 -10.16 4.90
N LEU A 318 -2.30 -9.93 6.14
CA LEU A 318 -1.92 -8.76 6.93
C LEU A 318 -0.65 -9.13 7.70
N PHE A 319 0.48 -8.60 7.25
CA PHE A 319 1.78 -8.77 7.89
C PHE A 319 2.06 -7.55 8.77
N ILE A 320 2.19 -7.77 10.07
CA ILE A 320 2.43 -6.72 11.06
C ILE A 320 3.89 -6.84 11.51
N ASP A 321 4.73 -5.90 11.08
CA ASP A 321 6.16 -5.88 11.37
C ASP A 321 6.47 -5.06 12.64
N GLU A 322 7.64 -5.32 13.24
CA GLU A 322 8.08 -4.70 14.50
C GLU A 322 7.09 -4.88 15.66
N ALA A 323 6.49 -6.08 15.72
CA ALA A 323 5.57 -6.45 16.77
C ALA A 323 6.26 -6.66 18.12
N ASP A 324 7.59 -6.60 18.24
CA ASP A 324 8.28 -6.59 19.53
C ASP A 324 7.79 -5.48 20.48
N SER A 325 7.45 -4.31 19.96
CA SER A 325 6.81 -3.23 20.71
C SER A 325 5.52 -3.66 21.42
N LEU A 326 4.78 -4.58 20.82
CA LEU A 326 3.54 -5.14 21.31
C LEU A 326 3.74 -6.13 22.47
N PHE A 327 4.96 -6.64 22.67
CA PHE A 327 5.25 -7.79 23.53
C PHE A 327 6.12 -7.46 24.74
N THR A 328 6.36 -6.18 25.01
CA THR A 328 7.04 -5.74 26.24
C THR A 328 6.20 -6.16 27.44
N LYS A 329 6.82 -6.86 28.41
CA LYS A 329 6.12 -7.47 29.56
C LYS A 329 5.13 -6.48 30.18
N ARG A 330 3.94 -6.98 30.50
CA ARG A 330 3.01 -6.32 31.44
C ARG A 330 3.74 -6.20 32.78
N SER A 331 4.50 -5.14 32.98
CA SER A 331 5.09 -4.84 34.27
C SER A 331 3.93 -4.66 35.24
N GLU A 332 3.80 -5.56 36.22
CA GLU A 332 2.81 -5.43 37.30
C GLU A 332 3.07 -4.15 38.12
N GLU A 333 4.29 -3.62 38.09
CA GLU A 333 4.62 -2.26 38.48
C GLU A 333 4.24 -1.26 37.37
N ILE A 334 2.97 -0.89 37.36
CA ILE A 334 2.47 0.22 36.54
C ILE A 334 2.94 1.52 37.20
N SER A 335 4.13 2.02 36.86
CA SER A 335 4.60 3.31 37.38
C SER A 335 4.08 4.50 36.57
N ASP A 336 3.80 4.32 35.27
CA ASP A 336 3.46 5.43 34.37
C ASP A 336 2.15 5.25 33.60
N ALA A 337 1.42 6.36 33.40
CA ALA A 337 0.19 6.39 32.61
C ALA A 337 0.38 5.91 31.16
N LYS A 338 1.59 6.05 30.60
CA LYS A 338 1.95 5.61 29.24
C LYS A 338 1.86 4.09 29.07
N ASP A 339 2.24 3.32 30.09
CA ASP A 339 2.22 1.86 30.02
C ASP A 339 0.80 1.31 30.03
N LYS A 340 -0.15 2.00 30.68
CA LYS A 340 -1.57 1.63 30.63
C LYS A 340 -2.16 1.79 29.22
N TYR A 341 -1.81 2.85 28.51
CA TYR A 341 -2.31 3.11 27.16
C TYR A 341 -1.76 2.08 26.16
N ALA A 342 -0.46 1.76 26.21
CA ALA A 342 0.13 0.72 25.36
C ALA A 342 -0.55 -0.65 25.56
N ASN A 343 -0.87 -1.01 26.81
CA ASN A 343 -1.59 -2.26 27.13
C ASN A 343 -3.04 -2.29 26.58
N GLN A 344 -3.71 -1.13 26.51
CA GLN A 344 -5.05 -1.00 25.94
C GLN A 344 -5.03 -1.14 24.41
N GLU A 345 -4.13 -0.42 23.73
CA GLU A 345 -3.93 -0.52 22.28
C GLU A 345 -3.62 -1.97 21.86
N MET A 346 -2.85 -2.66 22.68
CA MET A 346 -2.55 -4.08 22.52
C MET A 346 -3.77 -4.98 22.64
N SER A 347 -4.56 -4.78 23.69
CA SER A 347 -5.77 -5.57 23.91
C SER A 347 -6.76 -5.38 22.75
N TYR A 348 -6.85 -4.14 22.25
CA TYR A 348 -7.65 -3.81 21.07
C TYR A 348 -7.14 -4.52 19.81
N LEU A 349 -5.84 -4.43 19.49
CA LEU A 349 -5.28 -5.11 18.32
C LEU A 349 -5.58 -6.62 18.33
N LEU A 350 -5.38 -7.27 19.47
CA LEU A 350 -5.64 -8.71 19.60
C LEU A 350 -7.11 -9.06 19.41
N GLN A 351 -8.01 -8.25 19.97
CA GLN A 351 -9.44 -8.42 19.77
C GLN A 351 -9.81 -8.29 18.28
N ARG A 352 -9.22 -7.34 17.55
CA ARG A 352 -9.47 -7.18 16.11
C ARG A 352 -8.89 -8.33 15.28
N VAL A 353 -7.69 -8.81 15.62
CA VAL A 353 -7.09 -10.02 15.00
C VAL A 353 -7.99 -11.24 15.17
N GLU A 354 -8.66 -11.40 16.32
CA GLU A 354 -9.60 -12.51 16.53
C GLU A 354 -10.84 -12.43 15.65
N GLN A 355 -11.32 -11.21 15.38
CA GLN A 355 -12.53 -10.98 14.59
C GLN A 355 -12.27 -10.95 13.08
N PHE A 356 -11.01 -10.77 12.69
CA PHE A 356 -10.60 -10.67 11.30
C PHE A 356 -10.75 -12.00 10.56
N ASP A 357 -11.60 -12.03 9.52
CA ASP A 357 -11.69 -13.14 8.58
C ASP A 357 -10.56 -13.04 7.56
N GLY A 358 -9.36 -13.44 7.98
CA GLY A 358 -8.17 -13.45 7.15
C GLY A 358 -6.96 -14.10 7.81
N ILE A 359 -5.80 -13.88 7.19
CA ILE A 359 -4.51 -14.37 7.66
C ILE A 359 -3.74 -13.18 8.22
N VAL A 360 -3.39 -13.24 9.51
CA VAL A 360 -2.53 -12.27 10.18
C VAL A 360 -1.20 -12.92 10.51
N VAL A 361 -0.11 -12.25 10.20
CA VAL A 361 1.25 -12.64 10.58
C VAL A 361 1.86 -11.53 11.41
N LEU A 362 2.21 -11.81 12.66
CA LEU A 362 2.98 -10.90 13.52
C LEU A 362 4.46 -11.23 13.40
N ALA A 363 5.30 -10.27 13.04
CA ALA A 363 6.74 -10.46 12.96
C ALA A 363 7.46 -9.76 14.11
N THR A 364 8.36 -10.49 14.76
CA THR A 364 9.13 -9.98 15.91
C THR A 364 10.57 -10.47 15.89
N ASN A 365 11.44 -9.68 16.51
CA ASN A 365 12.84 -10.03 16.74
C ASN A 365 13.06 -10.86 18.01
N VAL A 366 12.03 -11.01 18.85
CA VAL A 366 12.08 -11.80 20.10
C VAL A 366 12.02 -13.29 19.79
N ARG A 367 13.11 -14.03 20.07
CA ARG A 367 13.17 -15.49 19.89
C ARG A 367 12.33 -16.26 20.91
N ASP A 368 12.48 -15.92 22.19
CA ASP A 368 11.84 -16.67 23.28
C ASP A 368 10.42 -16.16 23.55
N ILE A 369 9.56 -16.36 22.56
CA ILE A 369 8.20 -15.80 22.51
C ILE A 369 7.37 -16.22 23.73
N ARG A 370 7.62 -17.44 24.25
CA ARG A 370 6.89 -18.02 25.39
C ARG A 370 7.15 -17.30 26.71
N MET A 371 8.31 -16.64 26.85
CA MET A 371 8.64 -15.85 28.05
C MET A 371 8.05 -14.44 28.02
N HIS A 372 7.68 -13.95 26.85
CA HIS A 372 7.22 -12.58 26.62
C HIS A 372 5.72 -12.50 26.34
N PHE A 373 5.09 -13.61 25.97
CA PHE A 373 3.65 -13.67 25.70
C PHE A 373 2.86 -14.13 26.93
N ASP A 374 1.73 -13.47 27.16
CA ASP A 374 0.70 -14.00 28.05
C ASP A 374 0.17 -15.34 27.50
N LYS A 375 -0.07 -16.30 28.40
CA LYS A 375 -0.74 -17.58 28.13
C LYS A 375 -2.05 -17.38 27.35
N ALA A 376 -2.80 -16.31 27.62
CA ALA A 376 -4.03 -16.02 26.90
C ALA A 376 -3.80 -15.72 25.40
N MET A 377 -2.69 -15.06 25.06
CA MET A 377 -2.32 -14.78 23.67
C MET A 377 -1.81 -16.02 22.94
N LEU A 378 -0.94 -16.79 23.59
CA LEU A 378 -0.38 -18.02 22.99
C LEU A 378 -1.47 -19.01 22.57
N ARG A 379 -2.60 -19.06 23.29
CA ARG A 379 -3.76 -19.91 22.94
C ARG A 379 -4.45 -19.52 21.62
N ARG A 380 -4.20 -18.32 21.10
CA ARG A 380 -4.82 -17.76 19.89
C ARG A 380 -3.89 -17.84 18.69
N VAL A 381 -2.59 -17.93 18.94
CA VAL A 381 -1.59 -18.15 17.90
C VAL A 381 -1.81 -19.57 17.35
N SER A 382 -1.97 -19.65 16.03
CA SER A 382 -2.10 -20.92 15.31
C SER A 382 -0.75 -21.64 15.28
N GLU A 383 0.32 -20.94 14.90
CA GLU A 383 1.68 -21.46 14.91
C GLU A 383 2.69 -20.34 15.18
N ILE A 384 3.79 -20.71 15.85
CA ILE A 384 4.99 -19.89 16.02
C ILE A 384 6.06 -20.46 15.08
N ILE A 385 6.51 -19.66 14.13
CA ILE A 385 7.52 -20.03 13.14
C ILE A 385 8.80 -19.29 13.46
N GLU A 386 9.84 -20.04 13.82
CA GLU A 386 11.14 -19.48 14.16
C GLU A 386 12.02 -19.38 12.91
N PHE A 387 12.56 -18.19 12.68
CA PHE A 387 13.51 -17.86 11.64
C PHE A 387 14.90 -17.73 12.27
N GLY A 388 15.69 -18.79 12.15
CA GLY A 388 17.06 -18.84 12.64
C GLY A 388 18.07 -18.14 11.73
N PHE A 389 19.31 -18.04 12.22
CA PHE A 389 20.44 -17.75 11.33
C PHE A 389 20.64 -18.91 10.35
N PRO A 390 20.96 -18.62 9.07
CA PRO A 390 21.24 -19.68 8.09
C PRO A 390 22.50 -20.47 8.52
N LEU A 391 22.50 -21.78 8.28
CA LEU A 391 23.70 -22.62 8.47
C LEU A 391 24.56 -22.59 7.21
N LYS A 392 25.71 -23.27 7.24
CA LYS A 392 26.68 -23.29 6.14
C LYS A 392 26.03 -23.57 4.77
N ASN A 393 25.14 -24.56 4.67
CA ASN A 393 24.52 -24.94 3.40
C ASN A 393 23.55 -23.87 2.89
N GLU A 394 22.77 -23.25 3.76
CA GLU A 394 21.90 -22.13 3.41
C GLU A 394 22.73 -20.89 3.02
N ARG A 395 23.79 -20.57 3.78
CA ARG A 395 24.71 -19.47 3.44
C ARG A 395 25.37 -19.67 2.08
N LEU A 396 25.78 -20.90 1.76
CA LEU A 396 26.33 -21.24 0.45
C LEU A 396 25.34 -20.90 -0.68
N LYS A 397 24.06 -21.26 -0.53
CA LYS A 397 23.01 -20.91 -1.50
C LYS A 397 22.80 -19.41 -1.59
N LEU A 398 22.73 -18.72 -0.44
CA LEU A 398 22.54 -17.27 -0.38
C LEU A 398 23.68 -16.52 -1.08
N TRP A 399 24.94 -16.89 -0.84
CA TRP A 399 26.09 -16.29 -1.53
C TRP A 399 26.05 -16.56 -3.04
N LYS A 400 25.74 -17.79 -3.47
CA LYS A 400 25.60 -18.09 -4.91
C LYS A 400 24.51 -17.26 -5.58
N ASN A 401 23.40 -16.98 -4.88
CA ASN A 401 22.30 -16.18 -5.41
C ASN A 401 22.57 -14.67 -5.37
N ALA A 402 23.58 -14.21 -4.62
CA ALA A 402 23.87 -12.80 -4.43
C ALA A 402 24.74 -12.18 -5.55
N ILE A 403 25.13 -12.98 -6.54
CA ILE A 403 25.90 -12.55 -7.72
C ILE A 403 25.09 -12.78 -8.99
N ALA A 404 25.32 -11.93 -9.99
CA ALA A 404 24.76 -12.07 -11.32
C ALA A 404 25.83 -11.77 -12.39
N PRO A 405 25.69 -12.32 -13.61
CA PRO A 405 26.56 -11.95 -14.73
C PRO A 405 26.58 -10.43 -14.94
N PRO A 406 27.74 -9.83 -15.29
CA PRO A 406 29.00 -10.48 -15.70
C PRO A 406 29.93 -10.93 -14.55
N PHE A 407 29.56 -10.70 -13.29
CA PHE A 407 30.45 -10.98 -12.15
C PHE A 407 30.56 -12.47 -11.83
N LYS A 408 31.74 -12.87 -11.35
CA LYS A 408 32.03 -14.22 -10.82
C LYS A 408 32.84 -14.11 -9.54
N TYR A 409 32.67 -15.07 -8.64
CA TYR A 409 33.56 -15.19 -7.49
C TYR A 409 34.91 -15.77 -7.92
N ALA A 410 36.00 -15.30 -7.31
CA ALA A 410 37.28 -15.99 -7.40
C ALA A 410 37.19 -17.40 -6.77
N THR A 411 38.15 -18.26 -7.10
CA THR A 411 38.15 -19.68 -6.70
C THR A 411 37.98 -19.87 -5.18
N SER A 412 37.07 -20.77 -4.79
CA SER A 412 36.76 -21.15 -3.39
C SER A 412 36.25 -20.04 -2.47
N VAL A 413 36.04 -18.82 -2.97
CA VAL A 413 35.61 -17.67 -2.15
C VAL A 413 34.25 -17.93 -1.51
N VAL A 414 33.30 -18.49 -2.26
CA VAL A 414 31.93 -18.74 -1.80
C VAL A 414 31.90 -19.78 -0.69
N GLU A 415 32.63 -20.87 -0.86
CA GLU A 415 32.74 -21.95 0.13
C GLU A 415 33.36 -21.43 1.43
N ASN A 416 34.42 -20.63 1.33
CA ASN A 416 35.07 -20.01 2.49
C ASN A 416 34.13 -19.05 3.20
N LEU A 417 33.45 -18.15 2.47
CA LEU A 417 32.51 -17.19 3.06
C LEU A 417 31.34 -17.88 3.76
N ALA A 418 30.81 -18.96 3.18
CA ALA A 418 29.73 -19.73 3.76
C ALA A 418 30.16 -20.47 5.04
N GLU A 419 31.41 -20.91 5.13
CA GLU A 419 31.93 -21.60 6.32
C GLU A 419 32.34 -20.63 7.44
N GLU A 420 32.94 -19.51 7.09
CA GLU A 420 33.65 -18.64 8.04
C GLU A 420 32.77 -17.57 8.70
N PHE A 421 31.67 -17.12 8.09
CA PHE A 421 30.95 -15.94 8.58
C PHE A 421 29.47 -16.22 8.93
N GLN A 422 29.07 -15.86 10.14
CA GLN A 422 27.68 -15.95 10.64
C GLN A 422 26.86 -14.72 10.23
N VAL A 423 26.40 -14.71 9.00
CA VAL A 423 25.65 -13.59 8.42
C VAL A 423 24.24 -13.98 7.97
N THR A 424 23.33 -13.02 8.00
CA THR A 424 21.95 -13.19 7.51
C THR A 424 21.88 -12.94 6.01
N GLY A 425 20.78 -13.36 5.37
CA GLY A 425 20.54 -13.05 3.96
C GLY A 425 20.53 -11.55 3.67
N ALA A 426 19.94 -10.75 4.54
CA ALA A 426 19.96 -9.29 4.39
C ALA A 426 21.38 -8.69 4.46
N SER A 427 22.23 -9.19 5.37
CA SER A 427 23.63 -8.76 5.44
C SER A 427 24.41 -9.14 4.19
N ILE A 428 24.19 -10.34 3.64
CA ILE A 428 24.80 -10.79 2.38
C ILE A 428 24.39 -9.85 1.24
N VAL A 429 23.09 -9.58 1.09
CA VAL A 429 22.57 -8.69 0.03
C VAL A 429 23.13 -7.28 0.17
N SER A 430 23.16 -6.73 1.39
CA SER A 430 23.72 -5.40 1.67
C SER A 430 25.22 -5.33 1.34
N ALA A 431 26.00 -6.31 1.80
CA ALA A 431 27.43 -6.37 1.51
C ALA A 431 27.68 -6.50 0.00
N MET A 432 27.02 -7.45 -0.66
CA MET A 432 27.18 -7.69 -2.09
C MET A 432 26.76 -6.51 -2.95
N SER A 433 25.72 -5.77 -2.56
CA SER A 433 25.34 -4.54 -3.29
C SER A 433 26.51 -3.55 -3.35
N ASN A 434 27.25 -3.37 -2.25
CA ASN A 434 28.39 -2.47 -2.20
C ASN A 434 29.64 -3.05 -2.88
N VAL A 435 29.85 -4.37 -2.77
CA VAL A 435 30.91 -5.08 -3.49
C VAL A 435 30.74 -4.91 -5.00
N LEU A 436 29.53 -5.14 -5.53
CA LEU A 436 29.26 -5.04 -6.95
C LEU A 436 29.44 -3.61 -7.49
N ILE A 437 29.07 -2.59 -6.70
CA ILE A 437 29.31 -1.18 -7.05
C ILE A 437 30.82 -0.89 -7.13
N GLU A 438 31.59 -1.28 -6.11
CA GLU A 438 33.04 -1.06 -6.08
C GLU A 438 33.76 -1.83 -7.20
N CYS A 439 33.36 -3.08 -7.42
CA CYS A 439 33.93 -3.91 -8.48
C CYS A 439 33.59 -3.37 -9.88
N PHE A 440 32.37 -2.85 -10.09
CA PHE A 440 31.99 -2.24 -11.36
C PHE A 440 32.79 -0.96 -11.65
N ASP A 441 32.96 -0.10 -10.65
CA ASP A 441 33.74 1.14 -10.75
C ASP A 441 35.23 0.86 -11.08
N GLN A 442 35.77 -0.23 -10.54
CA GLN A 442 37.15 -0.67 -10.77
C GLN A 442 37.32 -1.64 -11.94
N GLU A 443 36.25 -1.93 -12.70
CA GLU A 443 36.24 -2.92 -13.80
C GLU A 443 36.71 -4.33 -13.39
N ILE A 444 36.47 -4.72 -12.14
CA ILE A 444 36.78 -6.05 -11.58
C ILE A 444 35.55 -6.96 -11.76
N PHE A 445 35.67 -7.99 -12.60
CA PHE A 445 34.58 -8.95 -12.83
C PHE A 445 34.78 -10.31 -12.15
N GLU A 446 36.01 -10.61 -11.72
CA GLU A 446 36.32 -11.74 -10.83
C GLU A 446 36.55 -11.19 -9.42
N ILE A 447 35.54 -11.35 -8.57
CA ILE A 447 35.46 -10.72 -7.24
C ILE A 447 36.36 -11.50 -6.27
N PRO A 448 37.43 -10.87 -5.75
CA PRO A 448 38.29 -11.49 -4.76
C PRO A 448 37.67 -11.41 -3.35
N LYS A 449 38.15 -12.28 -2.45
CA LYS A 449 37.60 -12.43 -1.10
C LYS A 449 37.74 -11.17 -0.26
N ASP A 450 38.86 -10.46 -0.38
CA ASP A 450 39.24 -9.28 0.41
C ASP A 450 38.27 -8.11 0.19
N ILE A 451 37.80 -7.87 -1.05
CA ILE A 451 36.78 -6.86 -1.32
C ILE A 451 35.47 -7.21 -0.60
N ILE A 452 35.08 -8.49 -0.59
CA ILE A 452 33.87 -8.94 0.11
C ILE A 452 34.03 -8.79 1.63
N GLU A 453 35.16 -9.24 2.18
CA GLU A 453 35.46 -9.14 3.61
C GLU A 453 35.46 -7.70 4.11
N LYS A 454 36.02 -6.77 3.34
CA LYS A 454 36.00 -5.32 3.64
C LYS A 454 34.57 -4.79 3.80
N HIS A 455 33.64 -5.18 2.92
CA HIS A 455 32.24 -4.75 3.02
C HIS A 455 31.48 -5.54 4.09
N LEU A 456 31.85 -6.79 4.34
CA LEU A 456 31.28 -7.61 5.39
C LEU A 456 31.64 -7.06 6.78
N GLU A 457 32.88 -6.64 7.00
CA GLU A 457 33.33 -5.99 8.23
C GLU A 457 32.47 -4.78 8.60
N ARG A 458 32.06 -3.98 7.60
CA ARG A 458 31.12 -2.87 7.80
C ARG A 458 29.73 -3.34 8.26
N GLU A 459 29.23 -4.45 7.73
CA GLU A 459 27.96 -5.06 8.17
C GLU A 459 28.05 -5.67 9.58
N TYR A 460 29.22 -6.14 9.99
CA TYR A 460 29.50 -6.56 11.36
C TYR A 460 29.54 -5.38 12.33
N TYR A 461 30.23 -4.30 11.94
CA TYR A 461 30.30 -3.07 12.71
C TYR A 461 28.92 -2.46 12.99
N LYS A 462 28.04 -2.40 11.98
CA LYS A 462 26.65 -1.93 12.12
C LYS A 462 25.83 -2.71 13.16
N ARG A 463 26.20 -3.96 13.43
CA ARG A 463 25.50 -4.86 14.36
C ARG A 463 26.17 -4.94 15.74
N ASP A 464 27.21 -4.14 15.99
CA ASP A 464 28.03 -4.24 17.21
C ASP A 464 28.60 -5.65 17.43
N SER A 465 28.94 -6.33 16.33
CA SER A 465 29.55 -7.66 16.31
C SER A 465 31.02 -7.57 15.90
N ARG A 466 31.88 -8.42 16.46
CA ARG A 466 33.28 -8.53 16.01
C ARG A 466 33.33 -9.18 14.63
N PHE A 467 34.12 -8.62 13.73
CA PHE A 467 34.49 -9.31 12.50
C PHE A 467 35.50 -10.43 12.82
N GLY A 468 35.26 -11.63 12.29
CA GLY A 468 36.13 -12.77 12.51
C GLY A 468 35.48 -14.10 12.11
N ILE A 469 36.31 -15.13 12.00
CA ILE A 469 35.87 -16.49 11.63
C ILE A 469 35.02 -17.09 12.76
N CYS A 470 33.83 -17.54 12.42
CA CYS A 470 32.90 -18.23 13.29
C CYS A 470 32.13 -19.31 12.52
N ARG A 471 32.55 -20.55 12.73
CA ARG A 471 31.90 -21.74 12.16
C ARG A 471 30.65 -22.12 12.95
N ASP A 472 29.79 -22.95 12.37
CA ASP A 472 28.53 -23.36 13.00
C ASP A 472 28.73 -24.20 14.26
N ASP A 473 29.89 -24.84 14.43
CA ASP A 473 30.32 -25.62 15.60
C ASP A 473 31.05 -24.78 16.67
N ALA A 474 31.15 -23.46 16.47
CA ALA A 474 31.77 -22.57 17.44
C ALA A 474 31.05 -22.57 18.80
N PRO A 475 31.75 -22.23 19.90
CA PRO A 475 31.12 -22.13 21.22
C PRO A 475 29.89 -21.21 21.21
N PRO A 476 28.80 -21.54 21.94
CA PRO A 476 27.57 -20.75 21.93
C PRO A 476 27.76 -19.26 22.22
N ALA A 477 28.68 -18.90 23.12
CA ALA A 477 28.99 -17.51 23.42
C ALA A 477 29.52 -16.73 22.20
N LEU A 478 30.39 -17.36 21.40
CA LEU A 478 30.94 -16.77 20.19
C LEU A 478 29.87 -16.66 19.09
N LEU A 479 29.02 -17.69 18.94
CA LEU A 479 27.87 -17.65 18.04
C LEU A 479 26.90 -16.53 18.40
N VAL A 480 26.63 -16.32 19.69
CA VAL A 480 25.75 -15.24 20.16
C VAL A 480 26.37 -13.87 19.85
N GLU A 481 27.65 -13.63 20.16
CA GLU A 481 28.32 -12.37 19.84
C GLU A 481 28.30 -12.08 18.32
N GLN A 482 28.56 -13.10 17.51
CA GLN A 482 28.61 -12.99 16.04
C GLN A 482 27.23 -12.76 15.41
N ARG A 483 26.19 -13.41 15.96
CA ARG A 483 24.82 -13.35 15.41
C ARG A 483 24.05 -12.14 15.93
N LEU A 484 24.28 -11.72 17.17
CA LEU A 484 23.43 -10.75 17.88
C LEU A 484 24.18 -9.52 18.42
N GLY A 485 25.51 -9.49 18.34
CA GLY A 485 26.33 -8.39 18.86
C GLY A 485 26.72 -8.54 20.34
N ARG A 486 27.63 -7.69 20.80
CA ARG A 486 28.19 -7.74 22.18
C ARG A 486 27.18 -7.36 23.27
N THR A 487 26.23 -6.49 22.94
CA THR A 487 25.15 -6.04 23.84
C THR A 487 24.22 -7.18 24.25
N ALA A 488 24.01 -8.19 23.40
CA ALA A 488 23.18 -9.35 23.72
C ALA A 488 23.80 -10.26 24.82
N VAL A 489 25.13 -10.38 24.87
CA VAL A 489 25.86 -11.24 25.82
C VAL A 489 25.77 -10.70 27.27
N HIS A 490 25.59 -9.39 27.43
CA HIS A 490 25.52 -8.74 28.75
C HIS A 490 24.13 -8.81 29.41
N SER A 491 23.10 -9.29 28.70
CA SER A 491 21.74 -9.43 29.26
C SER A 491 21.54 -10.65 30.18
N GLY A 492 22.54 -11.52 30.31
CA GLY A 492 22.46 -12.79 31.04
C GLY A 492 22.93 -12.79 32.50
N LYS A 493 23.35 -11.67 33.10
CA LYS A 493 23.78 -11.65 34.52
C LYS A 493 23.52 -10.30 35.22
N ARG A 494 22.43 -10.24 35.99
CA ARG A 494 22.34 -9.85 37.42
C ARG A 494 20.90 -9.42 37.76
N MET A 495 20.15 -10.32 38.37
CA MET A 495 19.47 -10.10 39.66
C MET A 495 19.38 -11.44 40.38
#